data_AF-A0AAD6YJ85-F1
#
_entry.id   AF-A0AAD6YJ85-F1
#
_cell.length_a   1.000
_cell.length_b   1.000
_cell.length_c   1.000
_cell.angle_alpha   90.00
_cell.angle_beta   90.00
_cell.angle_gamma   90.00
#
_symmetry.space_group_name_H-M   'P 1'
#
loop_
_entity.id
_entity.type
_entity.pdbx_description
1 polymer ?
#
loop_
_entity_poly.entity_id
_entity_poly.type
_entity_poly.pdbx_seq_one_letter_code
_entity_poly.pdbx_strand_id
1 'polypeptide(L)'
;MVNHRRPVKKMSQNRQRTLWSRRFPSSTRRPYFQSTRTDCEMATLASHRFPRIEDNFDDTHLQPHTHDFDVILKHGKRLSSFRVFGKRGKNLGINKAIARDGTSGDHATIPLVGDIVFMRLGGPDGRSLVSMRGRDAAMVDYIFESSTFRGRLAAFQGAARRRLPESLVVTRPRAFPK
;
A
#
# COMPACT_ATOMS: atom_id res chain seq x y z
N MET A 1 -18.43 55.16 10.49
CA MET A 1 -17.73 54.20 9.61
C MET A 1 -17.36 52.96 10.42
N VAL A 2 -17.97 51.80 10.16
CA VAL A 2 -17.76 50.57 10.94
C VAL A 2 -16.70 49.71 10.27
N ASN A 3 -15.49 49.68 10.83
CA ASN A 3 -14.39 48.83 10.36
C ASN A 3 -14.71 47.35 10.57
N HIS A 4 -15.19 46.68 9.52
CA HIS A 4 -15.38 45.22 9.50
C HIS A 4 -14.01 44.54 9.36
N ARG A 5 -13.37 44.24 10.50
CA ARG A 5 -12.19 43.37 10.52
C ARG A 5 -12.63 41.97 10.09
N ARG A 6 -12.21 41.53 8.89
CA ARG A 6 -12.41 40.16 8.45
C ARG A 6 -11.72 39.20 9.44
N PRO A 7 -12.39 38.13 9.89
CA PRO A 7 -11.77 37.17 10.78
C PRO A 7 -10.56 36.53 10.08
N VAL A 8 -9.39 36.63 10.71
CA VAL A 8 -8.19 35.91 10.27
C VAL A 8 -8.49 34.42 10.42
N LYS A 9 -8.63 33.73 9.28
CA LYS A 9 -8.84 32.28 9.23
C LYS A 9 -7.62 31.64 9.90
N LYS A 10 -7.77 31.15 11.13
CA LYS A 10 -6.70 30.42 11.84
C LYS A 10 -6.23 29.31 10.90
N MET A 11 -4.99 29.39 10.43
CA MET A 11 -4.38 28.32 9.64
C MET A 11 -4.46 27.04 10.48
N SER A 12 -5.25 26.08 9.98
CA SER A 12 -5.27 24.72 10.52
C SER A 12 -3.83 24.21 10.52
N GLN A 13 -3.24 24.03 11.70
CA GLN A 13 -1.92 23.43 11.81
C GLN A 13 -2.01 22.00 11.27
N ASN A 14 -1.35 21.73 10.14
CA ASN A 14 -1.19 20.38 9.62
C ASN A 14 -0.42 19.56 10.66
N ARG A 15 -1.09 18.59 11.29
CA ARG A 15 -0.43 17.65 12.18
C ARG A 15 0.15 16.51 11.37
N GLN A 16 1.44 16.28 11.50
CA GLN A 16 2.08 15.09 10.96
C GLN A 16 1.97 13.95 11.97
N ARG A 17 1.68 12.75 11.47
CA ARG A 17 1.69 11.51 12.25
C ARG A 17 2.44 10.43 11.48
N THR A 18 2.96 9.45 12.20
CA THR A 18 3.65 8.31 11.62
C THR A 18 2.77 7.07 11.73
N LEU A 19 2.65 6.30 10.65
CA LEU A 19 1.98 5.01 10.62
C LEU A 19 2.95 3.91 10.22
N TRP A 20 2.80 2.72 10.81
CA TRP A 20 3.52 1.54 10.37
C TRP A 20 2.89 1.00 9.09
N SER A 21 3.75 0.71 8.11
CA SER A 21 3.44 0.11 6.82
C SER A 21 4.30 -1.14 6.62
N ARG A 22 3.93 -1.98 5.66
CA ARG A 22 4.70 -3.17 5.26
C ARG A 22 5.32 -2.92 3.90
N ARG A 23 6.64 -2.84 3.81
CA ARG A 23 7.38 -2.61 2.56
C ARG A 23 7.95 -3.92 2.02
N PHE A 24 7.80 -4.10 0.71
CA PHE A 24 8.42 -5.12 -0.11
C PHE A 24 9.43 -4.41 -1.02
N PRO A 25 10.67 -4.24 -0.56
CA PRO A 25 11.69 -3.55 -1.34
C PRO A 25 12.18 -4.45 -2.49
N SER A 26 12.59 -3.82 -3.58
CA SER A 26 13.30 -4.49 -4.67
C SER A 26 14.77 -4.78 -4.34
N SER A 27 15.34 -4.04 -3.39
CA SER A 27 16.74 -4.16 -2.97
C SER A 27 17.01 -5.37 -2.06
N THR A 28 16.02 -5.87 -1.32
CA THR A 28 16.21 -6.97 -0.35
C THR A 28 15.24 -8.13 -0.56
N ARG A 29 15.59 -9.31 -0.03
CA ARG A 29 14.76 -10.53 -0.13
C ARG A 29 13.68 -10.64 0.94
N ARG A 30 13.60 -9.69 1.88
CA ARG A 30 12.69 -9.80 3.03
C ARG A 30 11.87 -8.52 3.19
N PRO A 31 10.53 -8.63 3.25
CA PRO A 31 9.70 -7.50 3.61
C PRO A 31 9.92 -7.10 5.08
N TYR A 32 9.76 -5.81 5.37
CA TYR A 32 9.96 -5.25 6.71
C TYR A 32 8.91 -4.17 7.03
N PHE A 33 8.80 -3.82 8.31
CA PHE A 33 7.95 -2.71 8.74
C PHE A 33 8.67 -1.38 8.55
N GLN A 34 7.97 -0.39 7.98
CA GLN A 34 8.51 0.95 7.78
C GLN A 34 7.54 2.00 8.34
N SER A 35 8.11 3.01 8.99
CA SER A 35 7.39 4.21 9.41
C SER A 35 7.13 5.11 8.21
N THR A 36 5.86 5.35 7.90
CA THR A 36 5.42 6.27 6.85
C THR A 36 4.86 7.54 7.46
N ARG A 37 5.37 8.69 7.03
CA ARG A 37 4.82 10.00 7.43
C ARG A 37 3.46 10.22 6.77
N THR A 38 2.52 10.74 7.53
CA THR A 38 1.17 11.05 7.07
C THR A 38 0.80 12.47 7.49
N ASP A 39 0.29 13.24 6.54
CA ASP A 39 -0.34 14.52 6.82
C ASP A 39 -1.80 14.26 7.22
N CYS A 40 -2.24 14.84 8.34
CA CYS A 40 -3.60 14.69 8.85
C CYS A 40 -4.41 15.96 8.59
N GLU A 41 -5.54 15.83 7.90
CA GLU A 41 -6.50 16.93 7.79
C GLU A 41 -7.35 16.97 9.07
N MET A 42 -7.27 18.10 9.79
CA MET A 42 -7.92 18.29 11.09
C MET A 42 -9.43 18.59 11.00
N ALA A 43 -9.95 18.85 9.80
CA ALA A 43 -11.27 19.46 9.63
C ALA A 43 -12.46 18.50 9.83
N THR A 44 -12.24 17.18 9.86
CA THR A 44 -13.32 16.18 9.94
C THR A 44 -13.09 15.16 11.05
N LEU A 45 -14.20 14.69 11.66
CA LEU A 45 -14.20 13.62 12.68
C LEU A 45 -13.54 12.32 12.18
N ALA A 46 -13.58 12.08 10.86
CA ALA A 46 -12.76 11.08 10.18
C ALA A 46 -11.49 11.76 9.68
N SER A 47 -10.45 11.85 10.52
CA SER A 47 -9.17 12.42 10.10
C SER A 47 -8.62 11.63 8.90
N HIS A 48 -8.78 12.18 7.70
CA HIS A 48 -8.15 11.63 6.51
C HIS A 48 -6.64 11.77 6.68
N ARG A 49 -5.93 10.69 6.34
CA ARG A 49 -4.47 10.63 6.46
C ARG A 49 -3.90 10.41 5.09
N PHE A 50 -3.08 11.35 4.65
CA PHE A 50 -2.45 11.34 3.34
C PHE A 50 -0.98 10.94 3.52
N PRO A 51 -0.60 9.71 3.14
CA PRO A 51 0.76 9.23 3.34
C PRO A 51 1.71 9.88 2.33
N ARG A 52 2.87 10.31 2.80
CA ARG A 52 3.99 10.73 1.96
C ARG A 52 4.79 9.49 1.58
N ILE A 53 4.27 8.75 0.62
CA ILE A 53 4.78 7.42 0.29
C ILE A 53 6.03 7.49 -0.58
N GLU A 54 6.23 8.60 -1.28
CA GLU A 54 7.39 8.90 -2.11
C GLU A 54 8.69 8.88 -1.30
N ASP A 55 8.62 9.29 -0.04
CA ASP A 55 9.73 9.25 0.93
C ASP A 55 10.21 7.81 1.21
N ASN A 56 9.38 6.81 0.93
CA ASN A 56 9.65 5.43 1.22
C ASN A 56 10.20 4.64 0.03
N PHE A 57 10.32 5.25 -1.15
CA PHE A 57 10.85 4.56 -2.33
C PHE A 57 12.26 5.06 -2.64
N ASP A 58 13.22 4.15 -2.78
CA ASP A 58 14.61 4.53 -3.01
C ASP A 58 14.79 5.15 -4.43
N ASP A 59 13.94 4.73 -5.37
CA ASP A 59 14.02 5.09 -6.79
C ASP A 59 13.15 6.30 -7.17
N THR A 60 12.87 7.24 -6.27
CA THR A 60 11.90 8.34 -6.52
C THR A 60 12.36 9.30 -7.61
N HIS A 61 13.67 9.40 -7.80
CA HIS A 61 14.26 10.11 -8.93
C HIS A 61 14.01 9.42 -10.28
N LEU A 62 13.85 8.09 -10.32
CA LEU A 62 13.60 7.34 -11.57
C LEU A 62 12.15 7.46 -12.02
N GLN A 63 11.21 7.49 -11.08
CA GLN A 63 9.78 7.64 -11.35
C GLN A 63 9.09 8.45 -10.25
N PRO A 64 8.64 9.67 -10.56
CA PRO A 64 8.05 10.56 -9.56
C PRO A 64 6.61 10.20 -9.19
N HIS A 65 5.92 9.41 -10.01
CA HIS A 65 4.51 9.09 -9.79
C HIS A 65 4.35 7.76 -9.04
N THR A 66 3.78 7.85 -7.85
CA THR A 66 3.24 6.70 -7.15
C THR A 66 1.84 6.38 -7.66
N HIS A 67 1.53 5.11 -7.80
CA HIS A 67 0.18 4.63 -8.03
C HIS A 67 -0.32 3.88 -6.81
N ASP A 68 -1.62 4.00 -6.55
CA ASP A 68 -2.29 3.28 -5.48
C ASP A 68 -3.57 2.60 -5.95
N PHE A 69 -3.95 1.56 -5.21
CA PHE A 69 -5.22 0.87 -5.32
C PHE A 69 -5.53 0.12 -4.04
N ASP A 70 -6.80 -0.21 -3.83
CA ASP A 70 -7.22 -0.93 -2.64
C ASP A 70 -7.21 -2.44 -2.87
N VAL A 71 -6.82 -3.19 -1.84
CA VAL A 71 -6.90 -4.65 -1.81
C VAL A 71 -7.73 -5.09 -0.60
N ILE A 72 -8.76 -5.87 -0.85
CA ILE A 72 -9.65 -6.43 0.15
C ILE A 72 -9.33 -7.91 0.30
N LEU A 73 -8.78 -8.30 1.44
CA LEU A 73 -8.59 -9.69 1.82
C LEU A 73 -9.86 -10.23 2.49
N LYS A 74 -10.49 -11.21 1.86
CA LYS A 74 -11.58 -11.99 2.44
C LYS A 74 -11.03 -13.24 3.11
N HIS A 75 -11.18 -13.35 4.43
CA HIS A 75 -10.75 -14.51 5.23
C HIS A 75 -11.91 -15.03 6.08
N GLY A 76 -12.58 -16.08 5.59
CA GLY A 76 -13.84 -16.55 6.16
C GLY A 76 -14.93 -15.48 6.08
N LYS A 77 -15.50 -15.10 7.23
CA LYS A 77 -16.53 -14.05 7.35
C LYS A 77 -15.96 -12.64 7.53
N ARG A 78 -14.63 -12.50 7.60
CA ARG A 78 -13.97 -11.21 7.87
C ARG A 78 -13.39 -10.62 6.60
N LEU A 79 -13.43 -9.29 6.52
CA LEU A 79 -12.79 -8.51 5.48
C LEU A 79 -11.66 -7.67 6.10
N SER A 80 -10.58 -7.51 5.35
CA SER A 80 -9.46 -6.65 5.74
C SER A 80 -8.97 -5.90 4.51
N SER A 81 -9.02 -4.57 4.58
CA SER A 81 -8.71 -3.69 3.46
C SER A 81 -7.33 -3.05 3.63
N PHE A 82 -6.58 -2.98 2.54
CA PHE A 82 -5.23 -2.44 2.49
C PHE A 82 -5.15 -1.51 1.30
N ARG A 83 -4.40 -0.43 1.42
CA ARG A 83 -3.97 0.36 0.28
C ARG A 83 -2.58 -0.08 -0.13
N VAL A 84 -2.42 -0.33 -1.41
CA VAL A 84 -1.16 -0.76 -2.01
C VAL A 84 -0.62 0.39 -2.80
N PHE A 85 0.63 0.74 -2.54
CA PHE A 85 1.36 1.76 -3.27
C PHE A 85 2.50 1.08 -4.04
N GLY A 86 2.70 1.50 -5.28
CA GLY A 86 3.80 1.01 -6.09
C GLY A 86 4.09 1.92 -7.27
N LYS A 87 5.24 1.68 -7.89
CA LYS A 87 5.67 2.37 -9.11
C LYS A 87 5.37 1.55 -10.35
N ARG A 88 5.38 2.22 -11.49
CA ARG A 88 5.06 1.65 -12.80
C ARG A 88 6.12 2.03 -13.82
N GLY A 89 7.12 1.18 -14.00
CA GLY A 89 8.28 1.53 -14.82
C GLY A 89 9.03 0.36 -15.44
N LYS A 90 9.65 0.66 -16.59
CA LYS A 90 10.52 -0.27 -17.33
C LYS A 90 11.91 -0.42 -16.69
N ASN A 91 12.34 0.58 -15.90
CA ASN A 91 13.68 0.62 -15.30
C ASN A 91 13.67 0.25 -13.80
N LEU A 92 12.56 -0.29 -13.30
CA LEU A 92 12.47 -0.71 -11.91
C LEU A 92 13.11 -2.11 -11.75
N GLY A 93 13.92 -2.28 -10.71
CA GLY A 93 14.53 -3.58 -10.40
C GLY A 93 13.47 -4.64 -10.07
N ILE A 94 13.78 -5.92 -10.31
CA ILE A 94 12.89 -7.03 -9.92
C ILE A 94 12.70 -7.00 -8.40
N ASN A 95 11.46 -7.15 -7.94
CA ASN A 95 11.16 -7.19 -6.52
C ASN A 95 11.66 -8.51 -5.90
N LYS A 96 12.83 -8.46 -5.25
CA LYS A 96 13.49 -9.64 -4.68
C LYS A 96 12.76 -10.23 -3.49
N ALA A 97 11.81 -9.54 -2.87
CA ALA A 97 11.01 -10.07 -1.77
C ALA A 97 10.11 -11.25 -2.20
N ILE A 98 9.92 -11.44 -3.50
CA ILE A 98 9.15 -12.54 -4.11
C ILE A 98 9.96 -13.85 -4.16
N ALA A 99 11.29 -13.75 -4.22
CA ALA A 99 12.17 -14.87 -4.50
C ALA A 99 12.57 -15.63 -3.23
N ARG A 100 11.61 -15.87 -2.32
CA ARG A 100 11.95 -16.45 -1.01
C ARG A 100 12.36 -17.90 -1.10
N ASP A 101 11.76 -18.70 -1.96
CA ASP A 101 12.07 -20.13 -2.02
C ASP A 101 12.02 -20.62 -3.46
N GLY A 102 13.16 -21.07 -4.00
CA GLY A 102 13.27 -21.70 -5.31
C GLY A 102 12.58 -23.07 -5.41
N THR A 103 11.56 -23.33 -4.60
CA THR A 103 10.91 -24.64 -4.41
C THR A 103 9.41 -24.66 -4.70
N SER A 104 8.80 -23.56 -5.14
CA SER A 104 7.43 -23.62 -5.66
C SER A 104 7.47 -24.10 -7.11
N GLY A 105 7.46 -25.42 -7.30
CA GLY A 105 7.39 -26.12 -8.59
C GLY A 105 6.08 -25.91 -9.37
N ASP A 106 5.29 -24.90 -9.02
CA ASP A 106 4.06 -24.53 -9.71
C ASP A 106 4.22 -23.17 -10.40
N HIS A 107 4.17 -23.21 -11.73
CA HIS A 107 3.80 -22.14 -12.66
C HIS A 107 4.51 -20.78 -12.53
N ALA A 108 5.40 -20.50 -13.48
CA ALA A 108 5.74 -19.17 -14.00
C ALA A 108 5.49 -18.01 -13.02
N THR A 109 6.32 -17.93 -11.98
CA THR A 109 6.30 -16.88 -10.96
C THR A 109 6.45 -15.52 -11.66
N ILE A 110 5.34 -14.81 -11.87
CA ILE A 110 5.34 -13.56 -12.63
C ILE A 110 6.18 -12.54 -11.85
N PRO A 111 7.31 -12.04 -12.41
CA PRO A 111 8.16 -11.10 -11.69
C PRO A 111 7.41 -9.77 -11.53
N LEU A 112 7.31 -9.29 -10.29
CA LEU A 112 6.91 -7.91 -10.03
C LEU A 112 8.17 -7.04 -10.00
N VAL A 113 8.01 -5.77 -10.32
CA VAL A 113 9.12 -4.81 -10.35
C VAL A 113 8.90 -3.66 -9.38
N GLY A 114 10.00 -3.09 -8.90
CA GLY A 114 10.03 -1.95 -8.00
C GLY A 114 9.56 -2.27 -6.59
N ASP A 115 9.61 -1.24 -5.77
CA ASP A 115 9.16 -1.29 -4.38
C ASP A 115 7.64 -1.24 -4.31
N ILE A 116 7.09 -2.00 -3.36
CA ILE A 116 5.66 -2.06 -3.08
C ILE A 116 5.46 -1.83 -1.59
N VAL A 117 4.52 -0.96 -1.23
CA VAL A 117 4.20 -0.68 0.18
C VAL A 117 2.72 -0.92 0.42
N PHE A 118 2.41 -1.62 1.50
CA PHE A 118 1.06 -1.83 1.98
C PHE A 118 0.82 -0.99 3.23
N MET A 119 -0.35 -0.37 3.29
CA MET A 119 -0.86 0.31 4.47
C MET A 119 -2.26 -0.19 4.80
N ARG A 120 -2.62 -0.24 6.08
CA ARG A 120 -3.95 -0.72 6.50
C ARG A 120 -4.97 0.38 6.35
N LEU A 121 -6.12 0.06 5.75
CA LEU A 121 -7.30 0.93 5.78
C LEU A 121 -8.12 0.61 7.04
N GLY A 122 -8.46 1.64 7.79
CA GLY A 122 -9.33 1.59 8.97
C GLY A 122 -10.69 2.21 8.70
N GLY A 123 -11.63 1.91 9.60
CA GLY A 123 -12.98 2.46 9.57
C GLY A 123 -13.95 1.72 8.63
N PRO A 124 -15.26 1.95 8.79
CA PRO A 124 -16.31 1.42 7.91
C PRO A 124 -16.34 2.09 6.53
N ASP A 125 -15.81 3.31 6.43
CA ASP A 125 -15.69 4.08 5.19
C ASP A 125 -14.51 3.64 4.31
N GLY A 126 -13.54 2.91 4.88
CA GLY A 126 -12.40 2.35 4.16
C GLY A 126 -11.44 3.40 3.61
N ARG A 127 -11.53 4.65 4.07
CA ARG A 127 -10.75 5.79 3.53
C ARG A 127 -9.59 6.21 4.42
N SER A 128 -9.68 5.98 5.73
CA SER A 128 -8.64 6.40 6.67
C SER A 128 -7.54 5.36 6.78
N LEU A 129 -6.27 5.78 6.72
CA LEU A 129 -5.13 4.88 6.95
C LEU A 129 -4.86 4.72 8.45
N VAL A 130 -4.58 3.48 8.86
CA VAL A 130 -4.21 3.13 10.23
C VAL A 130 -2.88 2.41 10.26
N SER A 131 -2.23 2.46 11.43
CA SER A 131 -0.96 1.79 11.64
C SER A 131 -1.14 0.28 11.57
N MET A 132 -0.31 -0.40 10.77
CA MET A 132 -0.31 -1.86 10.69
C MET A 132 0.16 -2.48 12.02
N ARG A 133 -0.42 -3.63 12.35
CA ARG A 133 -0.08 -4.46 13.52
C ARG A 133 0.52 -5.79 13.06
N GLY A 134 1.10 -6.56 13.98
CA GLY A 134 1.79 -7.82 13.66
C GLY A 134 0.93 -8.81 12.83
N ARG A 135 -0.37 -8.94 13.14
CA ARG A 135 -1.29 -9.79 12.36
C ARG A 135 -1.52 -9.29 10.93
N ASP A 136 -1.43 -7.99 10.69
CA ASP A 136 -1.56 -7.41 9.36
C ASP A 136 -0.39 -7.80 8.45
N ALA A 137 0.81 -8.01 9.00
CA ALA A 137 1.97 -8.46 8.22
C ALA A 137 1.72 -9.80 7.54
N ALA A 138 1.25 -10.81 8.30
CA ALA A 138 0.96 -12.13 7.74
C ALA A 138 -0.18 -12.09 6.69
N MET A 139 -1.16 -11.19 6.86
CA MET A 139 -2.22 -10.99 5.86
C MET A 139 -1.67 -10.38 4.58
N VAL A 140 -0.80 -9.38 4.70
CA VAL A 140 -0.18 -8.70 3.56
C VAL A 140 0.81 -9.62 2.84
N ASP A 141 1.62 -10.38 3.56
CA ASP A 141 2.53 -11.36 2.97
C ASP A 141 1.74 -12.40 2.15
N TYR A 142 0.61 -12.89 2.66
CA TYR A 142 -0.31 -13.76 1.90
C TYR A 142 -0.88 -13.09 0.64
N ILE A 143 -1.34 -11.83 0.75
CA ILE A 143 -1.85 -11.08 -0.41
C ILE A 143 -0.76 -10.99 -1.48
N PHE A 144 0.45 -10.62 -1.07
CA PHE A 144 1.59 -10.43 -1.94
C PHE A 144 1.98 -11.70 -2.69
N GLU A 145 1.90 -12.86 -2.02
CA GLU A 145 2.19 -14.17 -2.60
C GLU A 145 1.05 -14.70 -3.49
N SER A 146 -0.18 -14.22 -3.32
CA SER A 146 -1.34 -14.70 -4.07
C SER A 146 -1.22 -14.47 -5.58
N SER A 147 -1.57 -15.49 -6.37
CA SER A 147 -1.57 -15.41 -7.84
C SER A 147 -2.49 -14.30 -8.37
N THR A 148 -3.63 -14.06 -7.71
CA THR A 148 -4.58 -12.99 -8.05
C THR A 148 -3.94 -11.61 -7.98
N PHE A 149 -3.26 -11.29 -6.86
CA PHE A 149 -2.57 -10.02 -6.70
C PHE A 149 -1.43 -9.87 -7.70
N ARG A 150 -0.58 -10.90 -7.80
CA ARG A 150 0.60 -10.88 -8.66
C ARG A 150 0.26 -10.73 -10.13
N GLY A 151 -0.71 -11.51 -10.63
CA GLY A 151 -1.16 -11.41 -12.01
C GLY A 151 -1.72 -10.02 -12.34
N ARG A 152 -2.46 -9.42 -11.40
CA ARG A 152 -3.01 -8.07 -11.59
C ARG A 152 -1.93 -7.00 -11.61
N LEU A 153 -1.01 -7.04 -10.65
CA LEU A 153 0.05 -6.05 -10.55
C LEU A 153 1.04 -6.17 -11.71
N ALA A 154 1.39 -7.39 -12.11
CA ALA A 154 2.22 -7.62 -13.28
C ALA A 154 1.56 -7.13 -14.58
N ALA A 155 0.24 -7.30 -14.74
CA ALA A 155 -0.47 -6.75 -15.90
C ALA A 155 -0.47 -5.21 -15.94
N PHE A 156 -0.44 -4.56 -14.77
CA PHE A 156 -0.30 -3.11 -14.63
C PHE A 156 1.13 -2.63 -14.96
N GLN A 157 2.14 -3.35 -14.47
CA GLN A 157 3.57 -3.02 -14.65
C GLN A 157 4.12 -3.42 -16.02
N GLY A 158 3.58 -4.48 -16.63
CA GLY A 158 4.06 -5.05 -17.88
C GLY A 158 3.71 -4.24 -19.13
N ALA A 159 4.09 -4.77 -20.30
CA ALA A 159 3.96 -4.08 -21.59
C ALA A 159 2.50 -3.66 -21.92
N ALA A 160 1.53 -4.51 -21.56
CA ALA A 160 0.11 -4.24 -21.76
C ALA A 160 -0.42 -3.07 -20.94
N ARG A 161 0.30 -2.67 -19.87
CA ARG A 161 0.09 -1.39 -19.19
C ARG A 161 -1.38 -1.21 -18.74
N ARG A 162 -2.04 -2.29 -18.30
CA ARG A 162 -3.46 -2.26 -17.93
C ARG A 162 -3.68 -1.34 -16.74
N ARG A 163 -4.82 -0.65 -16.67
CA ARG A 163 -5.18 0.15 -15.50
C ARG A 163 -5.40 -0.77 -14.29
N LEU A 164 -4.97 -0.31 -13.11
CA LEU A 164 -5.37 -0.94 -11.86
C LEU A 164 -6.87 -0.70 -11.64
N PRO A 165 -7.58 -1.69 -11.06
CA PRO A 165 -8.93 -1.44 -10.58
C PRO A 165 -8.89 -0.51 -9.39
N GLU A 166 -10.03 0.11 -9.05
CA GLU A 166 -10.17 0.84 -7.78
C GLU A 166 -9.90 -0.09 -6.58
N SER A 167 -10.44 -1.31 -6.64
CA SER A 167 -10.21 -2.33 -5.62
C SER A 167 -9.99 -3.72 -6.23
N LEU A 168 -9.19 -4.54 -5.54
CA LEU A 168 -8.94 -5.94 -5.86
C LEU A 168 -9.33 -6.82 -4.67
N VAL A 169 -10.13 -7.85 -4.91
CA VAL A 169 -10.48 -8.82 -3.85
C VAL A 169 -9.57 -10.04 -3.94
N VAL A 170 -8.92 -10.37 -2.82
CA VAL A 170 -8.15 -11.60 -2.65
C VAL A 170 -8.88 -12.48 -1.64
N THR A 171 -9.16 -13.72 -1.99
CA THR A 171 -9.83 -14.67 -1.09
C THR A 171 -8.82 -15.64 -0.51
N ARG A 172 -8.85 -15.79 0.81
CA ARG A 172 -8.00 -16.70 1.56
C ARG A 172 -8.84 -17.84 2.17
N PRO A 173 -8.41 -19.11 2.01
CA PRO A 173 -9.01 -20.24 2.72
C PRO A 173 -8.96 -20.04 4.24
N ARG A 174 -9.97 -20.54 4.95
CA ARG A 174 -10.10 -20.32 6.41
C ARG A 174 -9.01 -21.02 7.23
N ALA A 175 -8.49 -22.14 6.72
CA ALA A 175 -7.41 -22.87 7.36
C ALA A 175 -6.08 -22.17 7.03
N PHE A 176 -5.42 -21.65 8.06
CA PHE A 176 -4.02 -21.31 7.96
C PHE A 176 -3.25 -22.24 8.89
N PRO A 177 -2.20 -22.93 8.40
CA PRO A 177 -1.19 -23.45 9.31
C PRO A 177 -0.59 -22.26 10.05
N LYS A 178 -0.38 -22.41 11.36
CA LYS A 178 0.29 -21.40 12.17
C LYS A 178 1.74 -21.22 11.72
#